data_AF-B6Q6U7-F1
#
_entry.id   AF-B6Q6U7-F1
#
_cell.length_a   1.000
_cell.length_b   1.000
_cell.length_c   1.000
_cell.angle_alpha   90.00
_cell.angle_beta   90.00
_cell.angle_gamma   90.00
#
_symmetry.space_group_name_H-M   'P 1'
#
loop_
_entity.id
_entity.type
_entity.pdbx_description
1 polymer ?
#
loop_
_entity_poly.entity_id
_entity_poly.type
_entity_poly.pdbx_seq_one_letter_code
_entity_poly.pdbx_strand_id
1 'polypeptide(L)'
;MPRSKVISKTDPVRQKRDQTKNRIVNSSLIISNGFIADFPCEHCRRNDYICMMSEDKAKCAACTYRGRPCERRFHSEKEWNDLKNAEDKVKSELEEAETELEKVFMAQQELFAKVRRLRKQKDFLKERGMSMRSHNQKVLEILDSKNPPTDAEVAVIDAEIMQEQLESHVLTATSGSLDAWLANPEQLPADLMGVVGDTSLELPALPRGSQ
;
A
#
# COMPACT_ATOMS: atom_id res chain seq x y z
N MET A 1 -27.49 18.14 -32.50
CA MET A 1 -28.46 17.39 -33.34
C MET A 1 -28.28 15.90 -33.08
N PRO A 2 -29.06 15.24 -32.19
CA PRO A 2 -28.98 13.80 -32.02
C PRO A 2 -29.86 13.13 -33.09
N ARG A 3 -29.25 12.33 -33.98
CA ARG A 3 -30.01 11.46 -34.90
C ARG A 3 -30.48 10.23 -34.13
N SER A 4 -31.74 10.26 -33.73
CA SER A 4 -32.49 9.14 -33.16
C SER A 4 -32.42 7.93 -34.10
N LYS A 5 -31.67 6.88 -33.74
CA LYS A 5 -31.74 5.58 -34.41
C LYS A 5 -33.08 4.92 -34.05
N VAL A 6 -34.05 5.04 -34.94
CA VAL A 6 -35.27 4.22 -34.90
C VAL A 6 -34.87 2.79 -35.22
N ILE A 7 -34.61 1.99 -34.19
CA ILE A 7 -34.50 0.53 -34.32
C ILE A 7 -35.93 0.02 -34.44
N SER A 8 -36.39 -0.16 -35.67
CA SER A 8 -37.66 -0.84 -35.93
C SER A 8 -37.57 -2.27 -35.40
N LYS A 9 -38.43 -2.59 -34.43
CA LYS A 9 -38.61 -3.95 -33.92
C LYS A 9 -39.18 -4.78 -35.09
N THR A 10 -38.33 -5.52 -35.76
CA THR A 10 -38.75 -6.45 -36.82
C THR A 10 -39.52 -7.62 -36.21
N ASP A 11 -40.61 -8.02 -36.85
CA ASP A 11 -41.49 -9.08 -36.35
C ASP A 11 -40.70 -10.39 -36.09
N PRO A 12 -40.84 -11.00 -34.90
CA PRO A 12 -40.06 -12.18 -34.52
C PRO A 12 -40.31 -13.39 -35.45
N VAL A 13 -41.47 -13.43 -36.10
CA VAL A 13 -41.83 -14.47 -37.07
C VAL A 13 -41.04 -14.32 -38.38
N ARG A 14 -40.82 -13.09 -38.84
CA ARG A 14 -40.04 -12.79 -40.06
C ARG A 14 -38.56 -13.10 -39.84
N GLN A 15 -38.02 -12.70 -38.68
CA GLN A 15 -36.65 -13.02 -38.28
C GLN A 15 -36.37 -14.54 -38.25
N LYS A 16 -37.28 -15.36 -37.72
CA LYS A 16 -37.11 -16.83 -37.68
C LYS A 16 -37.10 -17.47 -39.06
N ARG A 17 -37.95 -16.98 -39.99
CA ARG A 17 -38.03 -17.48 -41.36
C ARG A 17 -36.74 -17.16 -42.13
N ASP A 18 -36.21 -15.95 -41.96
CA ASP A 18 -34.97 -15.52 -42.60
C ASP A 18 -33.76 -16.27 -42.03
N GLN A 19 -33.73 -16.55 -40.72
CA GLN A 19 -32.70 -17.39 -40.11
C GLN A 19 -32.67 -18.82 -40.67
N THR A 20 -33.82 -19.42 -40.94
CA THR A 20 -33.89 -20.78 -41.48
C THR A 20 -33.36 -20.83 -42.92
N LYS A 21 -33.79 -19.87 -43.76
CA LYS A 21 -33.27 -19.73 -45.13
C LYS A 21 -31.76 -19.52 -45.14
N ASN A 22 -31.25 -18.65 -44.28
CA ASN A 22 -29.82 -18.36 -44.19
C ASN A 22 -29.02 -19.60 -43.76
N ARG A 23 -29.54 -20.45 -42.87
CA ARG A 23 -28.87 -21.71 -42.48
C ARG A 23 -28.78 -22.68 -43.65
N ILE A 24 -29.83 -22.80 -44.46
CA ILE A 24 -29.85 -23.66 -45.64
C ILE A 24 -28.83 -23.17 -46.67
N VAL A 25 -28.90 -21.88 -47.03
CA VAL A 25 -27.96 -21.27 -47.99
C VAL A 25 -26.52 -21.40 -47.53
N ASN A 26 -26.24 -21.10 -46.26
CA ASN A 26 -24.89 -21.24 -45.71
C ASN A 26 -24.42 -22.69 -45.69
N SER A 27 -25.29 -23.65 -45.35
CA SER A 27 -24.96 -25.08 -45.42
C SER A 27 -24.63 -25.49 -46.84
N SER A 28 -25.41 -25.08 -47.83
CA SER A 28 -25.17 -25.38 -49.25
C SER A 28 -23.85 -24.78 -49.72
N LEU A 29 -23.52 -23.56 -49.30
CA LEU A 29 -22.26 -22.91 -49.63
C LEU A 29 -21.05 -23.65 -49.03
N ILE A 30 -21.16 -24.14 -47.78
CA ILE A 30 -20.11 -24.97 -47.17
C ILE A 30 -20.00 -26.31 -47.89
N ILE A 31 -21.10 -26.88 -48.37
CA ILE A 31 -21.08 -28.13 -49.14
C ILE A 31 -20.38 -27.94 -50.49
N SER A 32 -20.59 -26.81 -51.17
CA SER A 32 -20.01 -26.57 -52.49
C SER A 32 -18.54 -26.15 -52.44
N ASN A 33 -18.16 -25.34 -51.45
CA ASN A 33 -16.84 -24.71 -51.39
C ASN A 33 -15.97 -25.25 -50.24
N GLY A 34 -16.50 -26.17 -49.44
CA GLY A 34 -15.81 -26.71 -48.28
C GLY A 34 -14.98 -27.96 -48.58
N PHE A 35 -14.28 -28.41 -47.55
CA PHE A 35 -13.50 -29.64 -47.54
C PHE A 35 -14.05 -30.59 -46.48
N ILE A 36 -13.76 -31.89 -46.65
CA ILE A 36 -14.10 -32.92 -45.66
C ILE A 36 -13.09 -32.80 -44.52
N ALA A 37 -13.57 -32.57 -43.29
CA ALA A 37 -12.69 -32.54 -42.14
C ALA A 37 -12.21 -33.97 -41.82
N ASP A 38 -10.90 -34.19 -41.73
CA ASP A 38 -10.27 -35.49 -41.42
C ASP A 38 -10.85 -36.16 -40.17
N PHE A 39 -11.29 -35.34 -39.22
CA PHE A 39 -11.95 -35.79 -38.01
C PHE A 39 -13.31 -35.08 -37.91
N PRO A 40 -14.43 -35.82 -37.87
CA PRO A 40 -15.75 -35.21 -37.72
C PRO A 40 -15.94 -34.64 -36.29
N CYS A 41 -16.76 -33.59 -36.17
CA CYS A 41 -17.26 -33.15 -34.85
C CYS A 41 -18.12 -34.26 -34.22
N GLU A 42 -18.32 -34.24 -32.91
CA GLU A 42 -19.00 -35.34 -32.20
C GLU A 42 -20.41 -35.58 -32.73
N HIS A 43 -21.14 -34.50 -33.05
CA HIS A 43 -22.47 -34.62 -33.66
C HIS A 43 -22.45 -35.33 -35.01
N CYS A 44 -21.54 -34.96 -35.90
CA CYS A 44 -21.41 -35.64 -37.20
C CYS A 44 -20.95 -37.08 -37.04
N ARG A 45 -20.05 -37.35 -36.08
CA ARG A 45 -19.54 -38.69 -35.78
C ARG A 45 -20.62 -39.62 -35.25
N ARG A 46 -21.47 -39.15 -34.33
CA ARG A 46 -22.54 -39.97 -33.72
C ARG A 46 -23.68 -40.30 -34.67
N ASN A 47 -23.86 -39.52 -35.74
CA ASN A 47 -24.97 -39.66 -36.68
C ASN A 47 -24.51 -40.05 -38.10
N ASP A 48 -23.23 -40.44 -38.25
CA ASP A 48 -22.60 -40.81 -39.53
C ASP A 48 -22.80 -39.76 -40.65
N TYR A 49 -22.73 -38.48 -40.30
CA TYR A 49 -22.75 -37.39 -41.30
C TYR A 49 -21.35 -37.04 -41.77
N ILE A 50 -21.22 -36.75 -43.07
CA ILE A 50 -20.01 -36.17 -43.64
C ILE A 50 -19.82 -34.75 -43.07
N CYS A 51 -18.74 -34.57 -42.31
CA CYS A 51 -18.43 -33.29 -41.68
C CYS A 51 -17.69 -32.37 -42.66
N MET A 52 -18.45 -31.70 -43.53
CA MET A 52 -17.88 -30.69 -44.44
C MET A 52 -17.74 -29.33 -43.77
N MET A 53 -16.56 -28.74 -43.89
CA MET A 53 -16.19 -27.47 -43.25
C MET A 53 -15.63 -26.49 -44.28
N SER A 54 -15.64 -25.20 -43.93
CA SER A 54 -15.11 -24.12 -44.74
C SER A 54 -14.29 -23.21 -43.83
N GLU A 55 -13.19 -22.65 -44.33
CA GLU A 55 -12.27 -21.80 -43.56
C GLU A 55 -12.97 -20.54 -43.04
N ASP A 56 -13.86 -19.97 -43.84
CA ASP A 56 -14.58 -18.73 -43.51
C ASP A 56 -15.69 -18.93 -42.47
N LYS A 57 -16.11 -20.18 -42.23
CA LYS A 57 -17.28 -20.51 -41.42
C LYS A 57 -16.86 -21.32 -40.20
N ALA A 58 -17.19 -20.80 -39.03
CA ALA A 58 -16.93 -21.46 -37.75
C ALA A 58 -17.69 -22.78 -37.51
N LYS A 59 -18.56 -23.23 -38.42
CA LYS A 59 -19.39 -24.44 -38.25
C LYS A 59 -19.38 -25.30 -39.51
N CYS A 60 -19.43 -26.62 -39.35
CA CYS A 60 -19.63 -27.54 -40.47
C CYS A 60 -21.03 -27.39 -41.09
N ALA A 61 -21.19 -27.88 -42.33
CA ALA A 61 -22.44 -27.82 -43.08
C ALA A 61 -23.62 -28.41 -42.29
N ALA A 62 -23.47 -29.63 -41.76
CA ALA A 62 -24.54 -30.32 -41.03
C ALA A 62 -24.99 -29.56 -39.77
N CYS A 63 -24.04 -29.04 -38.97
CA CYS A 63 -24.36 -28.24 -37.78
C CYS A 63 -24.95 -26.88 -38.14
N THR A 64 -24.51 -26.27 -39.24
CA THR A 64 -25.06 -25.00 -39.78
C THR A 64 -26.51 -25.18 -40.20
N TYR A 65 -26.80 -26.23 -40.98
CA TYR A 65 -28.15 -26.58 -41.42
C TYR A 65 -29.11 -26.76 -40.23
N ARG A 66 -28.66 -27.50 -39.20
CA ARG A 66 -29.45 -27.75 -37.99
C ARG A 66 -29.47 -26.59 -37.00
N GLY A 67 -28.70 -25.53 -37.24
CA GLY A 67 -28.61 -24.37 -36.35
C GLY A 67 -28.04 -24.69 -34.97
N ARG A 68 -27.22 -25.73 -34.84
CA ARG A 68 -26.57 -26.12 -33.58
C ARG A 68 -25.17 -25.52 -33.46
N PRO A 69 -24.58 -25.41 -32.26
CA PRO A 69 -23.15 -25.16 -32.13
C PRO A 69 -22.38 -26.35 -32.73
N CYS A 70 -21.28 -26.05 -33.42
CA CYS A 70 -20.31 -27.05 -33.85
C CYS A 70 -19.16 -27.02 -32.84
N GLU A 71 -18.69 -28.18 -32.38
CA GLU A 71 -17.53 -28.29 -31.49
C GLU A 71 -16.23 -27.92 -32.20
N ARG A 72 -16.11 -28.29 -33.48
CA ARG A 72 -15.04 -27.80 -34.35
C ARG A 72 -15.38 -26.40 -34.81
N ARG A 73 -14.87 -25.41 -34.09
CA ARG A 73 -14.78 -24.03 -34.56
C ARG A 73 -13.39 -23.84 -35.14
N PHE A 74 -13.30 -23.52 -36.43
CA PHE A 74 -12.06 -23.01 -36.97
C PHE A 74 -11.87 -21.59 -36.47
N HIS A 75 -10.67 -21.33 -35.96
CA HIS A 75 -10.23 -19.99 -35.67
C HIS A 75 -9.71 -19.36 -36.95
N SER A 76 -10.18 -18.14 -37.24
CA SER A 76 -9.71 -17.43 -38.43
C SER A 76 -8.23 -17.04 -38.28
N GLU A 77 -7.52 -16.83 -39.38
CA GLU A 77 -6.14 -16.31 -39.35
C GLU A 77 -6.05 -15.00 -38.55
N LYS A 78 -7.09 -14.17 -38.62
CA LYS A 78 -7.19 -12.96 -37.79
C LYS A 78 -7.18 -13.28 -36.30
N GLU A 79 -7.94 -14.27 -35.84
CA GLU A 79 -7.97 -14.65 -34.42
C GLU A 79 -6.59 -15.16 -33.94
N TRP A 80 -5.86 -15.88 -34.81
CA TRP A 80 -4.49 -16.29 -34.52
C TRP A 80 -3.52 -15.11 -34.44
N ASN A 81 -3.63 -14.16 -35.36
CA ASN A 81 -2.81 -12.94 -35.33
C ASN A 81 -3.13 -12.07 -34.11
N ASP A 82 -4.41 -11.93 -33.76
CA ASP A 82 -4.85 -11.21 -32.56
C ASP A 82 -4.29 -11.86 -31.28
N LEU A 83 -4.29 -13.21 -31.22
CA LEU A 83 -3.68 -13.94 -30.11
C LEU A 83 -2.17 -13.73 -30.02
N LYS A 84 -1.47 -13.82 -31.15
CA LYS A 84 -0.02 -13.59 -31.21
C LYS A 84 0.35 -12.17 -30.79
N ASN A 85 -0.37 -11.17 -31.27
CA ASN A 85 -0.17 -9.77 -30.87
C ASN A 85 -0.41 -9.57 -29.37
N ALA A 86 -1.41 -10.25 -28.80
CA ALA A 86 -1.68 -10.21 -27.36
C ALA A 86 -0.54 -10.86 -26.57
N GLU A 87 -0.02 -12.00 -27.03
CA GLU A 87 1.13 -12.67 -26.42
C GLU A 87 2.39 -11.80 -26.46
N ASP A 88 2.70 -11.21 -27.63
CA ASP A 88 3.85 -10.32 -27.80
C ASP A 88 3.75 -9.08 -26.89
N LYS A 89 2.54 -8.53 -26.75
CA LYS A 89 2.29 -7.40 -25.84
C LYS A 89 2.49 -7.78 -24.37
N VAL A 90 1.94 -8.91 -23.93
CA VAL A 90 2.13 -9.39 -22.55
C VAL A 90 3.60 -9.68 -22.29
N LYS A 91 4.31 -10.21 -23.28
CA LYS A 91 5.76 -10.45 -23.18
C LYS A 91 6.54 -9.15 -22.99
N SER A 92 6.25 -8.10 -23.77
CA SER A 92 6.92 -6.81 -23.60
C SER A 92 6.62 -6.17 -22.25
N GLU A 93 5.36 -6.24 -21.79
CA GLU A 93 4.98 -5.70 -20.47
C GLU A 93 5.67 -6.48 -19.33
N LEU A 94 5.85 -7.79 -19.49
CA LEU A 94 6.57 -8.63 -18.53
C LEU A 94 8.06 -8.28 -18.48
N GLU A 95 8.72 -8.14 -19.64
CA GLU A 95 10.13 -7.74 -19.71
C GLU A 95 10.34 -6.36 -19.08
N GLU A 96 9.46 -5.40 -19.35
CA GLU A 96 9.51 -4.07 -18.71
C GLU A 96 9.38 -4.16 -17.18
N ALA A 97 8.38 -4.90 -16.68
CA ALA A 97 8.18 -5.09 -15.25
C ALA A 97 9.36 -5.79 -14.55
N GLU A 98 9.99 -6.78 -15.21
CA GLU A 98 11.20 -7.44 -14.71
C GLU A 98 12.37 -6.46 -14.58
N THR A 99 12.58 -5.58 -15.56
CA THR A 99 13.64 -4.56 -15.48
C THR A 99 13.38 -3.53 -14.39
N GLU A 100 12.12 -3.16 -14.15
CA GLU A 100 11.77 -2.27 -13.04
C GLU A 100 12.00 -2.92 -11.68
N LEU A 101 11.64 -4.20 -11.55
CA LEU A 101 11.89 -4.98 -10.35
C LEU A 101 13.39 -5.05 -10.03
N GLU A 102 14.24 -5.26 -11.04
CA GLU A 102 15.69 -5.29 -10.87
C GLU A 102 16.24 -3.93 -10.40
N LYS A 103 15.76 -2.81 -10.96
CA LYS A 103 16.15 -1.46 -10.51
C LYS A 103 15.78 -1.21 -9.04
N VAL A 104 14.57 -1.58 -8.65
CA VAL A 104 14.10 -1.42 -7.27
C VAL A 104 14.93 -2.29 -6.32
N PHE A 105 15.26 -3.52 -6.72
CA PHE A 105 16.10 -4.41 -5.94
C PHE A 105 17.50 -3.83 -5.72
N MET A 106 18.12 -3.25 -6.75
CA MET A 106 19.42 -2.57 -6.61
C MET A 106 19.35 -1.37 -5.66
N ALA A 107 18.33 -0.52 -5.80
CA ALA A 107 18.12 0.62 -4.88
C ALA A 107 17.89 0.15 -3.42
N GLN A 108 17.17 -0.96 -3.23
CA GLN A 108 16.96 -1.55 -1.92
C GLN A 108 18.29 -2.00 -1.29
N GLN A 109 19.19 -2.61 -2.07
CA GLN A 109 20.51 -3.01 -1.58
C GLN A 109 21.35 -1.82 -1.13
N GLU A 110 21.32 -0.71 -1.86
CA GLU A 110 22.02 0.53 -1.49
C GLU A 110 21.51 1.08 -0.15
N LEU A 111 20.18 1.08 0.04
CA LEU A 111 19.56 1.49 1.29
C LEU A 111 19.96 0.57 2.45
N PHE A 112 20.00 -0.75 2.24
CA PHE A 112 20.50 -1.69 3.25
C PHE A 112 21.95 -1.42 3.62
N ALA A 113 22.82 -1.14 2.64
CA ALA A 113 24.21 -0.76 2.90
C ALA A 113 24.30 0.54 3.71
N LYS A 114 23.46 1.54 3.41
CA LYS A 114 23.35 2.79 4.18
C LYS A 114 22.90 2.52 5.62
N VAL A 115 21.84 1.73 5.83
CA VAL A 115 21.36 1.35 7.17
C VAL A 115 22.46 0.66 7.97
N ARG A 116 23.18 -0.29 7.37
CA ARG A 116 24.29 -1.00 8.03
C ARG A 116 25.40 -0.04 8.45
N ARG A 117 25.79 0.91 7.59
CA ARG A 117 26.79 1.94 7.90
C ARG A 117 26.35 2.82 9.07
N LEU A 118 25.10 3.32 9.01
CA LEU A 118 24.55 4.18 10.06
C LEU A 118 24.44 3.46 11.42
N ARG A 119 24.08 2.17 11.43
CA ARG A 119 24.08 1.36 12.66
C ARG A 119 25.47 1.29 13.28
N LYS A 120 26.50 0.97 12.48
CA LYS A 120 27.89 0.95 12.95
C LYS A 120 28.35 2.30 13.50
N GLN A 121 28.03 3.39 12.81
CA GLN A 121 28.36 4.74 13.27
C GLN A 121 27.68 5.08 14.60
N LYS A 122 26.39 4.77 14.73
CA LYS A 122 25.63 4.95 15.97
C LYS A 122 26.26 4.16 17.12
N ASP A 123 26.61 2.90 16.90
CA ASP A 123 27.20 2.04 17.93
C ASP A 123 28.60 2.54 18.33
N PHE A 124 29.43 2.96 17.37
CA PHE A 124 30.72 3.60 17.64
C PHE A 124 30.58 4.89 18.46
N LEU A 125 29.62 5.75 18.13
CA LEU A 125 29.39 7.00 18.88
C LEU A 125 28.93 6.71 20.32
N LYS A 126 28.09 5.68 20.52
CA LYS A 126 27.70 5.23 21.86
C LYS A 126 28.90 4.75 22.66
N GLU A 127 29.74 3.89 22.07
CA GLU A 127 30.94 3.39 22.70
C GLU A 127 31.92 4.52 23.06
N ARG A 128 32.14 5.45 22.14
CA ARG A 128 32.95 6.64 22.38
C ARG A 128 32.38 7.50 23.52
N GLY A 129 31.07 7.70 23.55
CA GLY A 129 30.40 8.43 24.64
C GLY A 129 30.58 7.77 26.00
N MET A 130 30.47 6.45 26.07
CA MET A 130 30.73 5.68 27.30
C MET A 130 32.19 5.80 27.76
N SER A 131 33.13 5.71 26.81
CA SER A 131 34.56 5.88 27.09
C SER A 131 34.89 7.29 27.62
N MET A 132 34.34 8.34 26.99
CA MET A 132 34.51 9.72 27.45
C MET A 132 33.92 9.94 28.84
N ARG A 133 32.74 9.39 29.12
CA ARG A 133 32.12 9.47 30.45
C ARG A 133 32.99 8.76 31.50
N SER A 134 33.50 7.57 31.20
CA SER A 134 34.39 6.83 32.10
C SER A 134 35.70 7.57 32.37
N HIS A 135 36.27 8.20 31.34
CA HIS A 135 37.46 9.04 31.51
C HIS A 135 37.17 10.24 32.43
N ASN A 136 36.09 10.98 32.17
CA ASN A 136 35.73 12.14 32.98
C ASN A 136 35.46 11.75 34.44
N GLN A 137 34.81 10.62 34.68
CA GLN A 137 34.59 10.07 36.01
C GLN A 137 35.92 9.86 36.76
N LYS A 138 36.91 9.22 36.11
CA LYS A 138 38.25 9.03 36.70
C LYS A 138 38.96 10.35 36.99
N VAL A 139 38.82 11.34 36.10
CA VAL A 139 39.42 12.66 36.32
C VAL A 139 38.79 13.33 37.54
N LEU A 140 37.46 13.25 37.71
CA LEU A 140 36.78 13.77 38.90
C LEU A 140 37.24 13.08 40.17
N GLU A 141 37.34 11.74 40.18
CA GLU A 141 37.88 10.98 41.32
C GLU A 141 39.31 11.41 41.71
N ILE A 142 40.15 11.73 40.71
CA ILE A 142 41.51 12.24 40.96
C ILE A 142 41.49 13.67 41.52
N LEU A 143 40.53 14.50 41.12
CA LEU A 143 40.39 15.86 41.64
C LEU A 143 39.87 15.85 43.09
N ASP A 144 38.84 15.04 43.36
CA ASP A 144 38.27 14.86 44.69
C ASP A 144 39.29 14.29 45.67
N SER A 145 40.15 13.36 45.23
CA SER A 145 41.23 12.85 46.08
C SER A 145 42.34 13.88 46.36
N LYS A 146 42.56 14.85 45.47
CA LYS A 146 43.54 15.93 45.68
C LYS A 146 43.00 17.06 46.54
N ASN A 147 41.71 17.37 46.40
CA ASN A 147 41.01 18.40 47.16
C ASN A 147 39.67 17.80 47.60
N PRO A 148 39.65 17.07 48.73
CA PRO A 148 38.41 16.47 49.20
C PRO A 148 37.41 17.58 49.54
N PRO A 149 36.16 17.46 49.08
CA PRO A 149 35.12 18.43 49.43
C PRO A 149 34.90 18.39 50.94
N THR A 150 34.64 19.56 51.51
CA THR A 150 34.35 19.70 52.94
C THR A 150 32.94 19.19 53.23
N ASP A 151 32.69 18.61 54.41
CA ASP A 151 31.35 18.08 54.76
C ASP A 151 30.22 19.12 54.60
N ALA A 152 30.52 20.39 54.84
CA ALA A 152 29.59 21.50 54.63
C ALA A 152 29.27 21.75 53.15
N GLU A 153 30.24 21.58 52.25
CA GLU A 153 30.05 21.75 50.80
C GLU A 153 29.24 20.58 50.22
N VAL A 154 29.52 19.36 50.69
CA VAL A 154 28.74 18.17 50.30
C VAL A 154 27.28 18.32 50.73
N ALA A 155 27.01 18.79 51.94
CA ALA A 155 25.66 19.00 52.44
C ALA A 155 24.87 20.06 51.64
N VAL A 156 25.54 21.12 51.14
CA VAL A 156 24.92 22.14 50.28
C VAL A 156 24.57 21.54 48.92
N ILE A 157 25.48 20.78 48.31
CA ILE A 157 25.25 20.12 47.02
C ILE A 157 24.13 19.08 47.11
N ASP A 158 24.10 18.26 48.17
CA ASP A 158 23.05 17.27 48.37
C ASP A 158 21.67 17.92 48.55
N ALA A 159 21.61 19.07 49.24
CA ALA A 159 20.37 19.84 49.38
C ALA A 159 19.89 20.41 48.04
N GLU A 160 20.79 20.93 47.21
CA GLU A 160 20.48 21.38 45.85
C GLU A 160 19.98 20.23 44.96
N ILE A 161 20.63 19.07 44.98
CA ILE A 161 20.22 17.90 44.19
C ILE A 161 18.82 17.42 44.62
N MET A 162 18.55 17.36 45.92
CA MET A 162 17.24 16.99 46.44
C MET A 162 16.15 17.97 45.99
N GLN A 163 16.47 19.27 45.96
CA GLN A 163 15.54 20.29 45.50
C GLN A 163 15.26 20.16 43.99
N GLU A 164 16.29 19.98 43.15
CA GLU A 164 16.13 19.76 41.71
C GLU A 164 15.33 18.49 41.39
N GLN A 165 15.57 17.41 42.13
CA GLN A 165 14.79 16.18 41.99
C GLN A 165 13.32 16.42 42.35
N LEU A 166 13.05 17.15 43.43
CA LEU A 166 11.69 17.51 43.83
C LEU A 166 11.00 18.34 42.73
N GLU A 167 11.67 19.35 42.18
CA GLU A 167 11.16 20.20 41.11
C GLU A 167 10.87 19.39 39.84
N SER A 168 11.74 18.45 39.47
CA SER A 168 11.52 17.55 38.32
C SER A 168 10.31 16.61 38.53
N HIS A 169 10.11 16.12 39.76
CA HIS A 169 8.97 15.29 40.13
C HIS A 169 7.66 16.08 40.14
N VAL A 170 7.68 17.33 40.61
CA VAL A 170 6.52 18.23 40.55
C VAL A 170 6.17 18.57 39.10
N LEU A 171 7.15 18.82 38.22
CA LEU A 171 6.91 19.09 36.80
C LEU A 171 6.33 17.87 36.06
N THR A 172 6.78 16.66 36.38
CA THR A 172 6.25 15.43 35.80
C THR A 172 4.88 15.03 36.38
N ALA A 173 4.60 15.34 37.64
CA ALA A 173 3.29 15.14 38.26
C ALA A 173 2.26 16.16 37.75
N THR A 174 2.65 17.42 37.55
CA THR A 174 1.77 18.45 37.01
C THR A 174 1.47 18.24 35.53
N SER A 175 2.43 17.77 34.72
CA SER A 175 2.14 17.39 33.33
C SER A 175 1.21 16.17 33.24
N GLY A 176 1.43 15.13 34.07
CA GLY A 176 0.54 13.98 34.16
C GLY A 176 -0.87 14.34 34.66
N SER A 177 -0.98 15.30 35.58
CA SER A 177 -2.26 15.83 36.06
C SER A 177 -3.00 16.66 34.99
N LEU A 178 -2.27 17.37 34.13
CA LEU A 178 -2.83 18.18 33.05
C LEU A 178 -3.31 17.30 31.89
N ASP A 179 -2.55 16.25 31.57
CA ASP A 179 -2.94 15.21 30.60
C ASP A 179 -4.17 14.41 31.08
N ALA A 180 -4.25 14.09 32.37
CA ALA A 180 -5.41 13.43 32.98
C ALA A 180 -6.68 14.31 32.97
N TRP A 181 -6.53 15.62 33.19
CA TRP A 181 -7.64 16.58 33.14
C TRP A 181 -8.14 16.84 31.71
N LEU A 182 -7.23 16.92 30.73
CA LEU A 182 -7.58 17.03 29.30
C LEU A 182 -8.31 15.78 28.79
N ALA A 183 -8.03 14.59 29.35
CA ALA A 183 -8.69 13.35 28.99
C ALA A 183 -10.10 13.18 29.59
N ASN A 184 -10.43 13.87 30.69
CA ASN A 184 -11.75 13.80 31.31
C ASN A 184 -12.12 15.10 32.08
N PRO A 185 -12.75 16.10 31.42
CA PRO A 185 -12.98 17.44 32.00
C PRO A 185 -14.00 17.50 33.15
N GLU A 186 -14.80 16.46 33.36
CA GLU A 186 -15.89 16.45 34.35
C GLU A 186 -15.43 16.06 35.77
N GLN A 187 -14.17 15.68 35.96
CA GLN A 187 -13.60 15.41 37.28
C GLN A 187 -12.59 16.50 37.65
N LEU A 188 -13.08 17.49 38.41
CA LEU A 188 -12.25 18.45 39.11
C LEU A 188 -11.35 17.73 40.14
N PRO A 189 -10.02 17.92 40.14
CA PRO A 189 -9.20 17.47 41.23
C PRO A 189 -9.55 18.27 42.50
N ALA A 190 -9.84 17.56 43.59
CA ALA A 190 -10.26 18.16 44.87
C ALA A 190 -9.19 19.04 45.54
N ASP A 191 -7.96 19.04 45.04
CA ASP A 191 -6.81 19.69 45.70
C ASP A 191 -6.53 21.14 45.23
N LEU A 192 -7.39 21.73 44.40
CA LEU A 192 -7.26 23.16 44.00
C LEU A 192 -7.95 24.16 44.95
N MET A 193 -8.50 23.71 46.08
CA MET A 193 -9.16 24.57 47.07
C MET A 193 -8.46 24.50 48.44
N GLY A 194 -7.14 24.61 48.45
CA GLY A 194 -6.33 24.42 49.66
C GLY A 194 -5.12 25.32 49.84
N VAL A 195 -4.95 26.41 49.06
CA VAL A 195 -3.95 27.46 49.37
C VAL A 195 -4.53 28.84 49.04
N VAL A 196 -5.55 29.24 49.80
CA VAL A 196 -5.85 30.65 50.02
C VAL A 196 -5.72 30.88 51.52
N GLY A 197 -4.53 31.27 51.93
CA GLY A 197 -4.19 31.56 53.32
C GLY A 197 -3.14 32.67 53.37
N ASP A 198 -3.63 33.89 53.51
CA ASP A 198 -2.98 35.12 53.96
C ASP A 198 -1.44 35.20 53.91
N THR A 199 -0.92 35.95 52.93
CA THR A 199 0.19 36.88 53.20
C THR A 199 -0.21 38.27 52.71
N SER A 200 -0.58 39.12 53.67
CA SER A 200 -0.60 40.58 53.51
C SER A 200 0.77 41.04 53.03
N LEU A 201 0.88 41.36 51.73
CA LEU A 201 1.99 42.10 51.16
C LEU A 201 1.82 43.57 51.52
N GLU A 202 2.46 44.02 52.60
CA GLU A 202 2.81 45.44 52.75
C GLU A 202 3.79 45.82 51.63
N LEU A 203 3.36 46.72 50.76
CA LEU A 203 4.17 47.33 49.72
C LEU A 203 5.22 48.27 50.34
N PRO A 204 6.53 48.14 50.03
CA PRO A 204 7.48 49.19 50.33
C PRO A 204 7.24 50.39 49.40
N ALA A 205 7.02 51.56 49.98
CA ALA A 205 6.90 52.83 49.27
C ALA A 205 8.25 53.19 48.61
N LEU A 206 8.23 53.39 47.29
CA LEU A 206 9.35 53.96 46.54
C LEU A 206 9.47 55.47 46.82
N PRO A 207 10.69 56.01 47.06
CA PRO A 207 10.87 57.45 47.18
C PRO A 207 10.66 58.13 45.82
N ARG A 208 9.81 59.17 45.81
CA ARG A 208 9.69 60.09 44.68
C ARG A 208 10.95 60.93 44.59
N GLY A 209 11.74 60.70 43.54
CA GLY A 209 12.73 61.66 43.07
C GLY A 209 12.03 62.93 42.60
N SER A 210 12.38 64.03 43.26
CA SER A 210 12.06 65.40 42.89
C SER A 210 12.72 65.81 41.56
N GLN A 211 12.12 66.82 40.94
CA GLN A 211 12.51 67.56 39.73
C GLN A 211 14.01 67.78 39.55
#